data_AF-A0A0Q7Z564-F1
#
_entry.id   AF-A0A0Q7Z564-F1
#
_cell.length_a   1.000
_cell.length_b   1.000
_cell.length_c   1.000
_cell.angle_alpha   90.00
_cell.angle_beta   90.00
_cell.angle_gamma   90.00
#
_symmetry.space_group_name_H-M   'P 1'
#
loop_
_entity.id
_entity.type
_entity.pdbx_description
1 polymer ?
#
loop_
_entity_poly.entity_id
_entity_poly.type
_entity_poly.pdbx_seq_one_letter_code
_entity_poly.pdbx_strand_id
1 'polypeptide(L)'
;MCNTDFTMPHDSIEELAPTVGLTQLQFAELFGADWSQSSGPMSHDFDSDPSGGYDAEVTPWHISGEPPLLMIRVFHHGVFLAVPHGSWSSVSRLEYQPSHQVYLPRADFATGRAEAVVYTQRLRRKRAIRYCTFCHRPTPPELRFGDDVCMGCASRWYAVIH
;
A
#
# COMPACT_ATOMS: atom_id res chain seq x y z
N MET A 1 -1.78 26.10 -12.44
CA MET A 1 -2.65 25.76 -11.30
C MET A 1 -3.58 24.66 -11.77
N CYS A 2 -3.30 23.41 -11.41
CA CYS A 2 -4.20 22.28 -11.65
C CYS A 2 -4.66 21.79 -10.28
N ASN A 3 -5.81 22.28 -9.84
CA ASN A 3 -6.58 21.60 -8.80
C ASN A 3 -7.29 20.43 -9.49
N THR A 4 -6.79 19.24 -9.26
CA THR A 4 -7.59 18.02 -9.39
C THR A 4 -7.52 17.35 -8.02
N ASP A 5 -8.32 17.87 -7.09
CA ASP A 5 -8.72 17.12 -5.89
C ASP A 5 -9.55 15.94 -6.39
N PHE A 6 -8.84 14.89 -6.81
CA PHE A 6 -9.43 13.58 -7.03
C PHE A 6 -9.49 12.92 -5.65
N THR A 7 -10.54 13.24 -4.89
CA THR A 7 -10.86 12.55 -3.65
C THR A 7 -11.25 11.12 -4.01
N MET A 8 -10.27 10.23 -3.95
CA MET A 8 -10.51 8.78 -3.92
C MET A 8 -11.47 8.51 -2.75
N PRO A 9 -12.46 7.61 -2.88
CA PRO A 9 -13.23 7.18 -1.72
C PRO A 9 -12.25 6.64 -0.68
N HIS A 10 -12.13 7.39 0.41
CA HIS A 10 -11.39 6.94 1.57
C HIS A 10 -12.33 6.02 2.32
N ASP A 11 -12.18 4.72 2.13
CA ASP A 11 -12.65 3.78 3.15
C ASP A 11 -11.89 4.17 4.41
N SER A 12 -12.56 4.95 5.26
CA SER A 12 -11.96 5.54 6.42
C SER A 12 -11.63 4.41 7.39
N ILE A 13 -10.73 4.67 8.33
CA ILE A 13 -10.45 3.70 9.42
C ILE A 13 -11.76 3.32 10.14
N GLU A 14 -12.79 4.16 10.07
CA GLU A 14 -14.13 3.93 10.59
C GLU A 14 -14.85 2.75 9.93
N GLU A 15 -14.55 2.46 8.66
CA GLU A 15 -15.10 1.33 7.92
C GLU A 15 -14.25 0.07 8.06
N LEU A 16 -12.91 0.21 8.02
CA LEU A 16 -11.98 -0.93 8.04
C LEU A 16 -11.83 -1.56 9.43
N ALA A 17 -11.79 -0.75 10.49
CA ALA A 17 -11.53 -1.27 11.84
C ALA A 17 -12.65 -2.20 12.37
N PRO A 18 -13.94 -1.87 12.21
CA PRO A 18 -15.02 -2.76 12.66
C PRO A 18 -15.04 -4.11 11.95
N THR A 19 -14.64 -4.19 10.68
CA THR A 19 -14.61 -5.45 9.90
C THR A 19 -13.75 -6.50 10.60
N VAL A 20 -12.64 -6.10 11.19
CA VAL A 20 -11.73 -6.99 11.94
C VAL A 20 -11.97 -6.98 13.45
N GLY A 21 -13.00 -6.26 13.90
CA GLY A 21 -13.38 -6.13 15.29
C GLY A 21 -12.33 -5.41 16.14
N LEU A 22 -11.68 -4.40 15.58
CA LEU A 22 -10.78 -3.48 16.29
C LEU A 22 -11.47 -2.11 16.46
N THR A 23 -11.06 -1.35 17.47
CA THR A 23 -11.39 0.08 17.51
C THR A 23 -10.56 0.84 16.48
N GLN A 24 -11.01 2.03 16.08
CA GLN A 24 -10.25 2.88 15.15
C GLN A 24 -8.84 3.19 15.67
N LEU A 25 -8.69 3.43 16.98
CA LEU A 25 -7.39 3.69 17.60
C LEU A 25 -6.48 2.46 17.53
N GLN A 26 -6.99 1.28 17.91
CA GLN A 26 -6.21 0.03 17.82
C GLN A 26 -5.76 -0.26 16.39
N PHE A 27 -6.66 -0.04 15.43
CA PHE A 27 -6.35 -0.21 14.01
C PHE A 27 -5.27 0.78 13.56
N ALA A 28 -5.38 2.05 13.94
CA ALA A 28 -4.40 3.08 13.60
C ALA A 28 -3.03 2.81 14.23
N GLU A 29 -2.99 2.35 15.47
CA GLU A 29 -1.75 1.99 16.17
C GLU A 29 -1.04 0.80 15.50
N LEU A 30 -1.81 -0.24 15.13
CA LEU A 30 -1.27 -1.43 14.47
C LEU A 30 -0.86 -1.14 13.01
N PHE A 31 -1.79 -0.66 12.20
CA PHE A 31 -1.64 -0.60 10.75
C PHE A 31 -1.31 0.78 10.20
N GLY A 32 -1.50 1.84 10.99
CA GLY A 32 -1.36 3.24 10.57
C GLY A 32 -2.68 3.87 10.17
N ALA A 33 -2.59 5.15 9.80
CA ALA A 33 -3.72 5.95 9.35
C ALA A 33 -3.68 6.23 7.83
N ASP A 34 -4.62 7.04 7.35
CA ASP A 34 -4.66 7.57 5.99
C ASP A 34 -4.68 6.49 4.90
N TRP A 35 -5.73 5.67 4.95
CA TRP A 35 -5.97 4.63 3.96
C TRP A 35 -6.71 5.19 2.75
N SER A 36 -6.35 4.66 1.58
CA SER A 36 -7.06 4.91 0.32
C SER A 36 -7.21 3.58 -0.42
N GLN A 37 -8.32 3.39 -1.11
CA GLN A 37 -8.51 2.21 -1.93
C GLN A 37 -7.47 2.20 -3.07
N SER A 38 -6.80 1.07 -3.29
CA SER A 38 -5.87 0.93 -4.42
C SER A 38 -6.66 0.96 -5.73
N SER A 39 -6.17 1.71 -6.71
CA SER A 39 -6.80 1.82 -8.02
C SER A 39 -6.42 0.69 -9.00
N GLY A 40 -5.57 -0.25 -8.57
CA GLY A 40 -5.16 -1.40 -9.37
C GLY A 40 -6.33 -2.38 -9.61
N PRO A 41 -6.25 -3.22 -10.65
CA PRO A 41 -7.29 -4.19 -10.95
C PRO A 41 -7.54 -5.12 -9.76
N MET A 42 -8.81 -5.26 -9.36
CA MET A 42 -9.22 -6.26 -8.39
C MET A 42 -8.98 -7.63 -9.02
N SER A 43 -7.91 -8.31 -8.60
CA SER A 43 -7.61 -9.66 -9.06
C SER A 43 -7.84 -10.63 -7.91
N HIS A 44 -8.58 -11.70 -8.21
CA HIS A 44 -8.57 -12.87 -7.36
C HIS A 44 -7.16 -13.46 -7.42
N ASP A 45 -6.49 -13.47 -6.28
CA ASP A 45 -5.38 -14.40 -6.06
C ASP A 45 -6.01 -15.74 -5.67
N PHE A 46 -6.43 -16.54 -6.65
CA PHE A 46 -7.13 -17.81 -6.43
C PHE A 46 -6.35 -18.78 -5.53
N ASP A 47 -5.03 -18.63 -5.47
CA ASP A 47 -4.15 -19.46 -4.63
C ASP A 47 -4.00 -18.91 -3.20
N SER A 48 -4.32 -17.64 -2.97
CA SER A 48 -4.15 -16.95 -1.67
C SER A 48 -5.45 -16.46 -1.04
N ASP A 49 -6.61 -16.59 -1.71
CA ASP A 49 -7.86 -16.03 -1.21
C ASP A 49 -8.65 -17.01 -0.33
N PRO A 50 -8.75 -16.78 1.01
CA PRO A 50 -9.55 -17.60 1.90
C PRO A 50 -11.06 -17.33 1.74
N SER A 51 -11.46 -16.42 0.84
CA SER A 51 -12.83 -16.01 0.59
C SER A 51 -13.74 -17.13 0.04
N GLY A 52 -13.18 -18.23 -0.48
CA GLY A 52 -13.92 -19.48 -0.68
C GLY A 52 -14.40 -19.78 -2.12
N GLY A 53 -13.74 -19.24 -3.14
CA GLY A 53 -13.97 -19.62 -4.54
C GLY A 53 -14.64 -18.53 -5.40
N TYR A 54 -15.12 -18.92 -6.58
CA TYR A 54 -15.58 -18.02 -7.67
C TYR A 54 -16.69 -17.02 -7.31
N ASP A 55 -17.44 -17.25 -6.22
CA ASP A 55 -18.61 -16.44 -5.85
C ASP A 55 -18.37 -15.49 -4.66
N ALA A 56 -17.14 -15.43 -4.12
CA ALA A 56 -16.83 -14.58 -2.99
C ALA A 56 -16.44 -13.16 -3.44
N GLU A 57 -17.01 -12.16 -2.77
CA GLU A 57 -16.76 -10.74 -3.07
C GLU A 57 -15.27 -10.41 -2.84
N VAL A 58 -14.56 -10.00 -3.89
CA VAL A 58 -13.16 -9.58 -3.78
C VAL A 58 -13.12 -8.28 -2.99
N THR A 59 -12.70 -8.37 -1.73
CA THR A 59 -12.46 -7.15 -0.94
C THR A 59 -11.30 -6.38 -1.56
N PRO A 60 -11.40 -5.05 -1.68
CA PRO A 60 -10.35 -4.27 -2.33
C PRO A 60 -9.10 -4.20 -1.46
N TRP A 61 -7.97 -3.93 -2.11
CA TRP A 61 -6.76 -3.52 -1.41
C TRP A 61 -6.83 -2.05 -1.03
N HIS A 62 -6.34 -1.71 0.16
CA HIS A 62 -6.13 -0.35 0.63
C HIS A 62 -4.64 -0.09 0.80
N ILE A 63 -4.22 1.14 0.62
CA ILE A 63 -2.82 1.56 0.68
C ILE A 63 -2.66 2.80 1.57
N SER A 64 -1.55 2.86 2.30
CA SER A 64 -1.21 3.97 3.20
C SER A 64 0.25 4.39 3.07
N GLY A 65 0.50 5.68 3.31
CA GLY A 65 1.81 6.33 3.37
C GLY A 65 2.18 7.14 2.11
N GLU A 66 3.06 8.13 2.29
CA GLU A 66 3.64 8.92 1.20
C GLU A 66 5.18 8.96 1.34
N PRO A 67 5.94 8.21 0.51
CA PRO A 67 5.50 7.24 -0.48
C PRO A 67 4.79 6.02 0.15
N PRO A 68 4.00 5.25 -0.61
CA PRO A 68 3.28 4.11 -0.06
C PRO A 68 4.15 3.07 0.64
N LEU A 69 3.75 2.70 1.86
CA LEU A 69 4.51 1.86 2.78
C LEU A 69 3.88 0.50 3.05
N LEU A 70 2.55 0.43 3.01
CA LEU A 70 1.81 -0.77 3.38
C LEU A 70 0.53 -0.87 2.56
N MET A 71 0.20 -2.08 2.12
CA MET A 71 -1.11 -2.42 1.57
C MET A 71 -1.82 -3.40 2.50
N ILE A 72 -3.13 -3.28 2.62
CA ILE A 72 -3.97 -4.19 3.40
C ILE A 72 -5.21 -4.61 2.61
N ARG A 73 -5.70 -5.82 2.89
CA ARG A 73 -7.00 -6.30 2.43
C ARG A 73 -7.71 -6.92 3.63
N VAL A 74 -8.88 -6.40 3.97
CA VAL A 74 -9.53 -6.64 5.27
C VAL A 74 -10.69 -7.64 5.13
N PHE A 75 -10.78 -8.57 6.09
CA PHE A 75 -11.81 -9.61 6.16
C PHE A 75 -12.36 -9.75 7.59
N HIS A 76 -13.54 -10.33 7.74
CA HIS A 76 -14.12 -10.59 9.06
C HIS A 76 -13.26 -11.51 9.95
N HIS A 77 -12.42 -12.35 9.35
CA HIS A 77 -11.57 -13.33 10.03
C HIS A 77 -10.09 -12.91 10.12
N GLY A 78 -9.67 -11.81 9.49
CA GLY A 78 -8.29 -11.34 9.54
C GLY A 78 -7.94 -10.30 8.46
N VAL A 79 -6.64 -10.07 8.25
CA VAL A 79 -6.12 -9.08 7.30
C VAL A 79 -5.00 -9.70 6.48
N PHE A 80 -5.03 -9.50 5.17
CA PHE A 80 -3.81 -9.64 4.35
C PHE A 80 -3.02 -8.36 4.39
N LEU A 81 -1.71 -8.48 4.64
CA LEU A 81 -0.74 -7.41 4.56
C LEU A 81 0.17 -7.65 3.36
N ALA A 82 0.52 -6.59 2.65
CA ALA A 82 1.47 -6.66 1.55
C ALA A 82 2.37 -5.42 1.48
N VAL A 83 3.55 -5.61 0.89
CA VAL A 83 4.41 -4.50 0.47
C VAL A 83 3.90 -3.96 -0.86
N PRO A 84 3.61 -2.65 -0.97
CA PRO A 84 3.23 -2.05 -2.23
C PRO A 84 4.37 -2.12 -3.25
N HIS A 85 4.08 -2.69 -4.41
CA HIS A 85 4.96 -2.70 -5.56
C HIS A 85 4.34 -1.85 -6.67
N GLY A 86 4.98 -0.72 -6.99
CA GLY A 86 4.53 0.17 -8.05
C GLY A 86 4.89 -0.38 -9.42
N SER A 87 3.90 -0.54 -10.29
CA SER A 87 4.05 -0.92 -11.69
C SER A 87 3.31 0.08 -12.57
N TRP A 88 3.97 0.54 -13.64
CA TRP A 88 3.35 1.42 -14.62
C TRP A 88 2.48 0.57 -15.56
N SER A 89 1.15 0.68 -15.43
CA SER A 89 0.19 -0.07 -16.28
C SER A 89 0.01 0.57 -17.66
N SER A 90 0.34 1.86 -17.76
CA SER A 90 0.34 2.68 -18.97
C SER A 90 1.32 3.84 -18.81
N VAL A 91 1.52 4.63 -19.86
CA VAL A 91 2.50 5.75 -19.91
C VAL A 91 2.33 6.73 -18.75
N SER A 92 1.12 6.95 -18.24
CA SER A 92 0.85 7.97 -17.22
C SER A 92 0.23 7.44 -15.93
N ARG A 93 0.04 6.12 -15.78
CA ARG A 93 -0.65 5.56 -14.61
C ARG A 93 0.25 4.58 -13.86
N LEU A 94 0.62 4.99 -12.65
CA LEU A 94 1.26 4.14 -11.68
C LEU A 94 0.19 3.40 -10.87
N GLU A 95 0.26 2.07 -10.86
CA GLU A 95 -0.60 1.20 -10.07
C GLU A 95 0.21 0.45 -9.03
N TYR A 96 -0.40 0.17 -7.87
CA TYR A 96 0.25 -0.59 -6.81
C TYR A 96 -0.34 -2.00 -6.73
N GLN A 97 0.55 -2.98 -6.84
CA GLN A 97 0.24 -4.39 -6.70
C GLN A 97 0.77 -4.91 -5.36
N PRO A 98 0.07 -5.88 -4.73
CA PRO A 98 0.55 -6.49 -3.50
C PRO A 98 1.78 -7.37 -3.80
N SER A 99 2.82 -7.25 -2.98
CA SER A 99 3.96 -8.17 -2.97
C SER A 99 4.24 -8.65 -1.55
N HIS A 100 4.89 -9.81 -1.40
CA HIS A 100 5.23 -10.37 -0.08
C HIS A 100 4.01 -10.50 0.84
N GLN A 101 2.90 -11.02 0.32
CA GLN A 101 1.64 -11.12 1.05
C GLN A 101 1.79 -11.98 2.30
N VAL A 102 1.20 -11.53 3.41
CA VAL A 102 1.13 -12.27 4.67
C VAL A 102 -0.27 -12.14 5.24
N TYR A 103 -0.88 -13.27 5.55
CA TYR A 103 -2.16 -13.30 6.25
C TYR A 103 -1.95 -13.20 7.77
N LEU A 104 -2.68 -12.29 8.40
CA LEU A 104 -2.80 -12.16 9.84
C LEU A 104 -4.22 -12.54 10.27
N PRO A 105 -4.43 -13.71 10.90
CA PRO A 105 -5.73 -14.05 11.46
C PRO A 105 -6.07 -13.10 12.62
N ARG A 106 -7.36 -12.85 12.82
CA ARG A 106 -7.86 -11.96 13.88
C ARG A 106 -7.34 -12.33 15.28
N ALA A 107 -7.15 -13.62 15.54
CA ALA A 107 -6.61 -14.12 16.80
C ALA A 107 -5.21 -13.58 17.11
N ASP A 108 -4.42 -13.24 16.08
CA ASP A 108 -3.06 -12.74 16.25
C ASP A 108 -3.02 -11.26 16.68
N PHE A 109 -4.12 -10.50 16.58
CA PHE A 109 -4.15 -9.08 16.97
C PHE A 109 -4.06 -8.85 18.48
N ALA A 110 -4.42 -9.85 19.29
CA ALA A 110 -4.23 -9.80 20.74
C ALA A 110 -2.81 -10.23 21.15
N THR A 111 -1.97 -10.59 20.19
CA THR A 111 -0.60 -11.08 20.42
C THR A 111 0.39 -10.09 19.82
N GLY A 112 1.60 -10.01 20.38
CA GLY A 112 2.69 -9.18 19.83
C GLY A 112 3.15 -9.56 18.40
N ARG A 113 2.53 -10.56 17.78
CA ARG A 113 2.85 -11.03 16.43
C ARG A 113 2.38 -10.05 15.36
N ALA A 114 1.20 -9.43 15.54
CA ALA A 114 0.65 -8.52 14.55
C ALA A 114 1.58 -7.32 14.33
N GLU A 115 2.05 -6.71 15.42
CA GLU A 115 3.01 -5.61 15.42
C GLU A 115 4.31 -6.00 14.71
N ALA A 116 4.85 -7.18 15.01
CA ALA A 116 6.09 -7.66 14.42
C ALA A 116 5.97 -7.86 12.90
N VAL A 117 4.85 -8.42 12.43
CA VAL A 117 4.60 -8.62 11.00
C VAL A 117 4.39 -7.28 10.29
N VAL A 118 3.56 -6.39 10.82
CA VAL A 118 3.32 -5.06 10.23
C VAL A 118 4.62 -4.26 10.16
N TYR A 119 5.40 -4.26 11.24
CA TYR A 119 6.71 -3.62 11.29
C TYR A 119 7.65 -4.17 10.21
N THR A 120 7.70 -5.49 10.05
CA THR A 120 8.55 -6.15 9.04
C THR A 120 8.17 -5.73 7.62
N GLN A 121 6.88 -5.66 7.29
CA GLN A 121 6.43 -5.24 5.96
C GLN A 121 6.76 -3.78 5.67
N ARG A 122 6.48 -2.88 6.62
CA ARG A 122 6.86 -1.46 6.49
C ARG A 122 8.37 -1.28 6.35
N LEU A 123 9.15 -2.03 7.12
CA LEU A 123 10.61 -1.96 7.06
C LEU A 123 11.14 -2.44 5.71
N ARG A 124 10.57 -3.51 5.14
CA ARG A 124 10.92 -3.97 3.77
C ARG A 124 10.70 -2.85 2.75
N ARG A 125 9.54 -2.20 2.78
CA ARG A 125 9.23 -1.10 1.86
C ARG A 125 10.15 0.11 2.06
N LYS A 126 10.34 0.54 3.31
CA LYS A 126 11.24 1.66 3.65
C LYS A 126 12.67 1.44 3.16
N ARG A 127 13.19 0.21 3.19
CA ARG A 127 14.54 -0.11 2.70
C ARG A 127 14.70 0.08 1.19
N ALA A 128 13.61 -0.02 0.42
CA ALA A 128 13.61 0.20 -1.03
C ALA A 128 13.53 1.69 -1.41
N ILE A 129 13.03 2.54 -0.50
CA ILE A 129 12.91 3.97 -0.71
C ILE A 129 14.28 4.63 -0.53
N ARG A 130 14.66 5.51 -1.47
CA ARG A 130 15.87 6.31 -1.42
C ARG A 130 15.53 7.79 -1.40
N TYR A 131 16.49 8.63 -1.03
CA TYR A 131 16.31 10.08 -1.12
C TYR A 131 16.90 10.58 -2.43
N CYS A 132 16.18 11.47 -3.13
CA CYS A 132 16.69 12.10 -4.33
C CYS A 132 17.84 13.07 -3.98
N THR A 133 18.98 12.98 -4.67
CA THR A 133 20.15 13.84 -4.43
C THR A 133 19.88 15.32 -4.71
N PHE A 134 18.92 15.65 -5.59
CA PHE A 134 18.61 17.05 -5.94
C PHE A 134 17.54 17.69 -5.07
N CYS A 135 16.45 16.98 -4.78
CA CYS A 135 15.30 17.55 -4.06
C CYS A 135 15.12 17.00 -2.65
N HIS A 136 15.95 16.03 -2.24
CA HIS A 136 15.95 15.39 -0.92
C HIS A 136 14.58 14.81 -0.51
N ARG A 137 13.72 14.45 -1.47
CA ARG A 137 12.45 13.79 -1.21
C ARG A 137 12.61 12.26 -1.17
N PRO A 138 11.89 11.55 -0.29
CA PRO A 138 11.79 10.10 -0.35
C PRO A 138 11.18 9.68 -1.69
N THR A 139 11.91 8.84 -2.41
CA THR A 139 11.62 8.41 -3.78
C THR A 139 11.55 6.88 -3.79
N PRO A 140 10.36 6.30 -4.03
CA PRO A 140 10.25 4.86 -4.17
C PRO A 140 10.86 4.39 -5.49
N PRO A 141 11.22 3.10 -5.62
CA PRO A 141 11.97 2.60 -6.77
C PRO A 141 11.27 2.84 -8.12
N GLU A 142 9.94 2.75 -8.15
CA GLU A 142 9.13 2.98 -9.36
C GLU A 142 9.12 4.45 -9.87
N LEU A 143 9.55 5.42 -9.04
CA LEU A 143 9.65 6.84 -9.39
C LEU A 143 11.10 7.32 -9.54
N ARG A 144 12.05 6.38 -9.57
CA ARG A 144 13.47 6.66 -9.54
C ARG A 144 14.10 6.49 -10.92
N PHE A 145 14.94 7.45 -11.28
CA PHE A 145 15.86 7.39 -12.41
C PHE A 145 17.26 7.05 -11.87
N GLY A 146 17.77 5.86 -12.18
CA GLY A 146 19.04 5.38 -11.61
C GLY A 146 18.94 5.08 -10.10
N ASP A 147 20.03 5.32 -9.37
CA ASP A 147 20.15 4.92 -7.96
C ASP A 147 19.66 5.96 -6.95
N ASP A 148 19.75 7.24 -7.27
CA ASP A 148 19.56 8.33 -6.31
C ASP A 148 18.89 9.60 -6.88
N VAL A 149 18.30 9.54 -8.07
CA VAL A 149 17.60 10.67 -8.69
C VAL A 149 16.14 10.32 -8.93
N CYS A 150 15.20 11.21 -8.59
CA CYS A 150 13.79 11.00 -8.96
C CYS A 150 13.53 11.39 -10.41
N MET A 151 12.54 10.77 -11.06
CA MET A 151 12.19 11.05 -12.46
C MET A 151 11.95 12.56 -12.71
N GLY A 152 11.29 13.27 -11.79
CA GLY A 152 11.06 14.71 -11.93
C GLY A 152 12.35 15.55 -11.96
N CYS A 153 13.36 15.19 -11.17
CA CYS A 153 14.66 15.86 -11.23
C CYS A 153 15.47 15.42 -12.45
N ALA A 154 15.37 14.16 -12.87
CA ALA A 154 16.01 13.67 -14.09
C ALA A 154 15.50 14.41 -15.33
N SER A 155 14.19 14.59 -15.48
CA SER A 155 13.63 15.38 -16.59
C SER A 155 14.13 16.82 -16.59
N ARG A 156 14.27 17.44 -15.41
CA ARG A 156 14.73 18.83 -15.29
C ARG A 156 16.21 19.02 -15.59
N TRP A 157 17.06 18.12 -15.10
CA TRP A 157 18.52 18.31 -15.12
C TRP A 157 19.23 17.49 -16.22
N TYR A 158 18.64 16.38 -16.66
CA TYR A 158 19.21 15.48 -17.67
C TYR A 158 18.44 15.48 -19.00
N ALA A 159 17.39 16.31 -19.13
CA ALA A 159 16.52 16.37 -20.31
C ALA A 159 15.91 15.00 -20.70
N VAL A 160 15.69 14.12 -19.73
CA VAL A 160 15.04 12.82 -19.94
C VAL A 160 13.52 13.01 -20.04
N ILE A 161 12.94 12.56 -21.15
CA ILE A 161 11.48 12.52 -21.36
C ILE A 161 10.99 11.11 -21.02
N HIS A 162 10.00 11.02 -20.14
CA HIS A 162 9.34 9.79 -19.71
C HIS A 162 7.92 9.74 -20.26
#